data_AF-A0A800GH34-F1
#
_entry.id   AF-A0A800GH34-F1
#
_cell.length_a   1.000
_cell.length_b   1.000
_cell.length_c   1.000
_cell.angle_alpha   90.00
_cell.angle_beta   90.00
_cell.angle_gamma   90.00
#
_symmetry.space_group_name_H-M   'P 1'
#
loop_
_entity.id
_entity.type
_entity.pdbx_description
1 polymer ?
#
loop_
_entity_poly.entity_id
_entity_poly.type
_entity_poly.pdbx_seq_one_letter_code
_entity_poly.pdbx_strand_id
1 'polypeptide(L)' 'DELFESLTLMQTHKIYPIPLILFGSEFWQGLLDWMKTTLIQYETISVKDLDLIKVTDDPQEVLNIMIQHREWKKQQRL' A
#
# COMPACT_ATOMS: atom_id res chain seq x y z
N ASP A 1 -1.09 3.67 13.18
CA ASP A 1 -1.20 5.11 12.88
C ASP A 1 -0.72 5.38 11.47
N GLU A 2 0.60 5.37 11.25
CA GLU A 2 1.27 5.64 9.96
C GLU A 2 0.69 4.91 8.72
N LEU A 3 0.31 3.64 8.87
CA LEU A 3 -0.30 2.85 7.79
C LEU A 3 -1.57 3.51 7.24
N PHE A 4 -2.50 3.85 8.13
CA PHE A 4 -3.79 4.40 7.73
C PHE A 4 -3.66 5.85 7.29
N GLU A 5 -2.79 6.63 7.93
CA GLU A 5 -2.51 7.99 7.47
C GLU A 5 -1.97 7.99 6.03
N SER A 6 -0.97 7.14 5.75
CA SER A 6 -0.40 6.99 4.41
C SER A 6 -1.46 6.56 3.39
N LEU A 7 -2.29 5.58 3.75
CA LEU A 7 -3.37 5.09 2.90
C LEU A 7 -4.39 6.20 2.59
N THR A 8 -4.83 6.95 3.61
CA THR A 8 -5.77 8.07 3.45
C THR A 8 -5.18 9.18 2.58
N LEU A 9 -3.90 9.51 2.74
CA LEU A 9 -3.25 10.53 1.91
C LEU A 9 -3.18 10.11 0.43
N MET A 10 -2.91 8.83 0.15
CA MET A 10 -2.91 8.31 -1.22
C MET A 10 -4.33 8.24 -1.81
N GLN A 11 -5.29 7.71 -1.05
CA GLN A 11 -6.71 7.59 -1.45
C GLN A 11 -7.33 8.95 -1.78
N THR A 12 -7.04 9.97 -0.97
CA THR A 12 -7.54 11.34 -1.17
C THR A 12 -6.69 12.16 -2.14
N HIS A 13 -5.69 11.54 -2.79
CA HIS A 13 -4.79 12.17 -3.76
C HIS A 13 -4.05 13.38 -3.20
N LYS A 14 -3.86 13.45 -1.87
CA LYS A 14 -3.07 14.49 -1.20
C LYS A 14 -1.58 14.32 -1.45
N ILE A 15 -1.17 13.07 -1.67
CA ILE A 15 0.17 12.71 -2.15
C ILE A 15 0.04 11.80 -3.37
N TYR A 16 1.10 11.72 -4.18
CA TYR A 16 1.19 10.70 -5.22
C TYR A 16 1.37 9.31 -4.57
N PRO A 17 0.91 8.22 -5.21
CA PRO A 17 1.09 6.87 -4.69
C PRO A 17 2.57 6.55 -4.46
N ILE A 18 2.89 6.15 -3.23
CA ILE A 18 4.20 5.65 -2.82
C ILE A 18 4.09 4.16 -2.48
N PRO A 19 5.18 3.38 -2.56
CA PRO A 19 5.14 1.99 -2.17
C PRO A 19 4.80 1.85 -0.68
N LEU A 20 3.64 1.28 -0.37
CA LEU A 20 3.22 0.94 0.97
C LEU A 20 3.33 -0.58 1.14
N ILE A 21 4.40 -1.01 1.78
CA ILE A 21 4.79 -2.43 1.87
C ILE A 21 4.66 -2.91 3.32
N LEU A 22 3.88 -3.96 3.53
CA LEU A 22 3.70 -4.65 4.80
C LEU A 22 4.54 -5.94 4.79
N PHE A 23 5.48 -6.07 5.72
CA PHE A 23 6.33 -7.24 5.84
C PHE A 23 5.76 -8.22 6.89
N GLY A 24 5.72 -9.51 6.59
CA GLY A 24 5.18 -10.55 7.48
C GLY A 24 3.70 -10.83 7.20
N SER A 25 3.42 -11.63 6.17
CA SER A 25 2.05 -11.91 5.70
C SER A 25 1.15 -12.47 6.81
N GLU A 26 1.65 -13.40 7.61
CA GLU A 26 0.91 -14.01 8.74
C GLU A 26 0.42 -12.95 9.74
N PHE A 27 1.26 -11.98 10.07
CA PHE A 27 0.91 -10.92 11.02
C PHE A 27 -0.18 -9.99 10.45
N TRP A 28 -0.10 -9.64 9.16
CA TRP A 28 -1.00 -8.66 8.53
C TRP A 28 -2.28 -9.27 7.96
N GLN A 29 -2.35 -10.59 7.77
CA GLN A 29 -3.48 -11.27 7.13
C GLN A 29 -4.81 -10.93 7.79
N GLY A 30 -4.89 -10.99 9.12
CA GLY A 30 -6.12 -10.69 9.86
C GLY A 30 -6.60 -9.24 9.66
N LEU A 31 -5.68 -8.28 9.58
CA LEU A 31 -6.04 -6.88 9.31
C LEU A 31 -6.57 -6.72 7.88
N LEU A 32 -5.90 -7.32 6.90
CA LEU A 32 -6.28 -7.22 5.49
C LEU A 32 -7.64 -7.86 5.22
N ASP A 33 -7.93 -8.98 5.87
CA ASP A 33 -9.23 -9.63 5.78
C ASP A 33 -10.32 -8.76 6.41
N TRP A 34 -10.07 -8.17 7.58
CA TRP A 34 -10.98 -7.20 8.20
C TRP A 34 -11.22 -5.98 7.29
N MET A 35 -10.18 -5.45 6.65
CA MET A 35 -10.34 -4.33 5.70
C MET A 35 -11.25 -4.72 4.53
N LYS A 36 -11.07 -5.92 3.97
CA LYS A 36 -11.89 -6.42 2.85
C LYS A 36 -13.35 -6.63 3.26
N THR A 37 -13.61 -7.16 4.45
CA THR A 37 -14.97 -7.47 4.88
C THR A 37 -15.71 -6.28 5.47
N THR A 38 -15.00 -5.37 6.15
CA THR A 38 -15.63 -4.28 6.91
C THR A 38 -15.46 -2.95 6.21
N LEU A 39 -14.22 -2.52 5.93
CA LEU A 39 -14.00 -1.17 5.37
C LEU A 39 -14.62 -0.99 3.98
N ILE A 40 -14.58 -2.02 3.15
CA ILE A 40 -15.25 -2.03 1.84
C ILE A 40 -16.78 -2.06 1.99
N GLN A 41 -17.30 -2.87 2.92
CA GLN A 41 -18.75 -2.95 3.17
C GLN A 41 -19.35 -1.61 3.60
N TYR A 42 -18.62 -0.85 4.42
CA TYR A 42 -19.02 0.48 4.87
C TYR A 42 -18.58 1.61 3.90
N GLU A 43 -18.09 1.27 2.71
CA GLU A 43 -17.66 2.22 1.66
C GLU A 43 -16.60 3.23 2.12
N THR A 44 -15.84 2.89 3.16
CA THR A 44 -14.76 3.75 3.68
C THR A 44 -13.51 3.71 2.80
N ILE A 45 -13.32 2.59 2.10
CA ILE A 45 -12.31 2.41 1.05
C ILE A 45 -12.95 1.70 -0.15
N SER A 46 -12.38 1.90 -1.32
CA SER A 46 -12.70 1.13 -2.52
C SER A 46 -11.86 -0.16 -2.58
N VAL A 47 -12.31 -1.14 -3.37
CA VAL A 47 -11.52 -2.37 -3.62
C VAL A 47 -10.14 -2.03 -4.19
N LYS A 48 -10.05 -0.99 -5.02
CA LYS A 48 -8.80 -0.54 -5.66
C LYS A 48 -7.82 0.07 -4.67
N ASP A 49 -8.28 0.59 -3.53
CA ASP A 49 -7.39 1.15 -2.51
C ASP A 49 -6.54 0.05 -1.86
N LEU A 50 -6.98 -1.21 -1.89
CA LEU A 50 -6.15 -2.33 -1.46
C LEU A 50 -4.97 -2.60 -2.41
N ASP A 51 -5.05 -2.19 -3.68
CA ASP A 51 -3.94 -2.33 -4.63
C ASP A 51 -2.77 -1.40 -4.28
N LEU A 52 -3.01 -0.38 -3.44
CA LEU A 52 -1.98 0.51 -2.89
C LEU A 52 -1.08 -0.20 -1.87
N ILE A 53 -1.53 -1.34 -1.32
CA ILE A 53 -0.80 -2.11 -0.32
C ILE A 53 -0.14 -3.33 -0.97
N LYS A 54 1.14 -3.56 -0.66
CA LYS A 54 1.85 -4.78 -1.00
C LYS A 54 2.23 -5.52 0.27
N VAL A 55 2.10 -6.84 0.27
CA VAL A 55 2.42 -7.69 1.42
C VAL A 55 3.43 -8.71 0.95
N THR A 56 4.51 -8.87 1.68
CA THR A 56 5.57 -9.82 1.32
C THR A 56 6.30 -10.32 2.56
N ASP A 57 6.90 -11.50 2.43
CA ASP A 57 7.82 -12.10 3.40
C ASP A 57 9.27 -12.11 2.87
N ASP A 58 9.49 -11.58 1.67
CA ASP A 58 10.80 -11.57 1.01
C ASP A 58 11.39 -10.15 1.00
N PRO A 59 12.51 -9.91 1.73
CA PRO A 59 13.22 -8.64 1.69
C PRO A 59 13.71 -8.25 0.28
N GLN A 60 13.97 -9.22 -0.59
CA GLN A 60 14.38 -8.97 -1.96
C GLN A 60 13.23 -8.37 -2.78
N GLU A 61 11.99 -8.82 -2.55
CA GLU A 61 10.81 -8.22 -3.17
C GLU A 61 10.62 -6.76 -2.72
N VAL A 62 10.79 -6.47 -1.43
CA VAL A 62 10.77 -5.09 -0.90
C VAL A 62 11.79 -4.22 -1.64
N LEU A 63 13.04 -4.70 -1.74
CA LEU A 63 14.11 -3.97 -2.43
C LEU A 63 13.77 -3.73 -3.90
N ASN A 64 13.24 -4.74 -4.59
CA ASN A 64 12.86 -4.63 -5.99
C ASN A 64 11.78 -3.57 -6.21
N ILE A 65 10.73 -3.55 -5.37
CA ILE A 65 9.66 -2.55 -5.44
C ILE A 65 10.23 -1.14 -5.22
N MET A 66 11.11 -0.97 -4.24
CA MET A 66 11.73 0.33 -3.93
C MET A 66 12.63 0.83 -5.07
N ILE A 67 13.40 -0.06 -5.70
CA ILE A 67 14.23 0.28 -6.87
C ILE A 67 13.34 0.69 -8.05
N GLN A 68 12.31 -0.10 -8.37
CA GLN A 68 11.38 0.20 -9.46
C GLN A 68 10.71 1.56 -9.27
N HIS A 69 10.22 1.85 -8.07
CA HIS A 69 9.61 3.14 -7.76
C HIS A 69 10.61 4.29 -7.89
N ARG A 70 11.86 4.10 -7.43
CA ARG A 70 12.92 5.11 -7.56
C ARG A 70 13.22 5.43 -9.03
N GLU A 71 13.32 4.43 -9.90
CA GLU A 71 13.56 4.64 -11.33
C GLU A 71 12.37 5.31 -12.03
N TRP A 72 11.14 4.90 -11.72
CA TRP A 72 9.92 5.59 -12.19
C TRP A 72 9.94 7.08 -11.80
N LYS A 73 10.25 7.38 -10.53
CA LYS A 73 10.28 8.76 -10.04
C LYS A 73 11.36 9.62 -10.70
N LYS A 74 12.49 9.02 -11.09
CA LYS A 74 13.54 9.73 -11.86
C LYS A 74 13.03 10.13 -13.24
N GLN A 75 12.29 9.26 -13.92
CA GLN A 75 11.74 9.53 -15.24
C GLN A 75 10.69 10.66 -15.21
N GLN A 76 9.91 10.77 -14.13
CA GLN A 76 8.90 11.82 -13.95
C GLN A 76 9.50 13.20 -13.60
N ARG A 77 10.80 13.28 -13.30
CA ARG A 77 11.51 14.52 -12.96
C ARG A 77 12.28 15.13 -14.15
N LEU A 78 12.31 14.44 -15.28
CA LEU A 78 12.87 14.89 -16.56
C LEU A 78 11.74 15.44 -17.43
#